data_AF-A0A1C5BII3-F1
#
_entry.id   AF-A0A1C5BII3-F1
#
_cell.length_a   1.000
_cell.length_b   1.000
_cell.length_c   1.000
_cell.angle_alpha   90.00
_cell.angle_beta   90.00
_cell.angle_gamma   90.00
#
_symmetry.space_group_name_H-M   'P 1'
#
loop_
_entity.id
_entity.type
_entity.pdbx_description
1 polymer ?
#
loop_
_entity_poly.entity_id
_entity_poly.type
_entity_poly.pdbx_seq_one_letter_code
_entity_poly.pdbx_strand_id
1 'polypeptide(L)'
;MSETTLVALPCRVITLRVELGSEEGASTLEELVLAAVAGGRTTVDSLGDLFSLPRRLMLDVVHALWSRGFLAVDFTSHTLEGTPAAEAVLGDGDGAQTVATSVDARKFLFDPVTETILPYRDGSVRAPLGALEMPWPGASPRRTCRRPNCCAPSAGPSPRTAATGACAAGC
;
A
#
# COMPACT_ATOMS: atom_id res chain seq x y z
N MET A 1 -31.82 -10.32 19.32
CA MET A 1 -31.02 -9.10 19.55
C MET A 1 -29.56 -9.49 19.36
N SER A 2 -28.85 -8.90 18.41
CA SER A 2 -27.43 -9.17 18.18
C SER A 2 -26.60 -8.25 19.07
N GLU A 3 -25.80 -8.84 19.96
CA GLU A 3 -24.84 -8.12 20.79
C GLU A 3 -23.56 -7.89 19.97
N THR A 4 -23.17 -6.63 19.79
CA THR A 4 -21.97 -6.27 19.01
C THR A 4 -20.78 -6.20 19.96
N THR A 5 -19.85 -7.14 19.84
CA THR A 5 -18.59 -7.14 20.61
C THR A 5 -17.46 -6.52 19.78
N LEU A 6 -16.74 -5.56 20.36
CA LEU A 6 -15.55 -4.99 19.74
C LEU A 6 -14.34 -5.90 19.99
N VAL A 7 -13.64 -6.26 18.92
CA VAL A 7 -12.41 -7.08 18.98
C VAL A 7 -11.26 -6.27 18.38
N ALA A 8 -10.15 -6.18 19.11
CA ALA A 8 -8.93 -5.54 18.65
C ALA A 8 -7.98 -6.60 18.07
N LEU A 9 -7.64 -6.44 16.79
CA LEU A 9 -6.70 -7.32 16.09
C LEU A 9 -5.29 -6.75 16.18
N PRO A 10 -4.30 -7.56 16.58
CA PRO A 10 -2.93 -7.11 16.59
C PRO A 10 -2.38 -7.10 15.15
N CYS A 11 -1.89 -5.94 14.70
CA CYS A 11 -1.30 -5.76 13.37
C CYS A 11 0.22 -5.56 13.44
N ARG A 12 0.96 -5.93 12.38
CA ARG A 12 2.40 -5.64 12.23
C ARG A 12 2.58 -4.33 11.47
N VAL A 13 3.44 -3.44 11.96
CA VAL A 13 3.87 -2.30 11.15
C VAL A 13 4.91 -2.79 10.15
N ILE A 14 4.63 -2.59 8.87
CA ILE A 14 5.57 -2.88 7.78
C ILE A 14 5.84 -1.59 7.01
N THR A 15 7.07 -1.44 6.51
CA THR A 15 7.44 -0.33 5.63
C THR A 15 7.57 -0.90 4.23
N LEU A 16 6.72 -0.44 3.31
CA LEU A 16 6.73 -0.85 1.93
C LEU A 16 7.32 0.26 1.07
N ARG A 17 8.13 -0.13 0.08
CA ARG A 17 8.46 0.75 -1.04
C ARG A 17 7.32 0.67 -2.02
N VAL A 18 6.59 1.77 -2.17
CA VAL A 18 5.46 1.88 -3.07
C VAL A 18 5.85 2.81 -4.22
N GLU A 19 5.63 2.34 -5.43
CA GLU A 19 5.69 3.18 -6.63
C GLU A 19 4.38 3.93 -6.74
N LEU A 20 4.46 5.24 -6.53
CA LEU A 20 3.32 6.13 -6.71
C LEU A 20 3.43 6.69 -8.13
N GLY A 21 2.35 6.51 -8.90
CA GLY A 21 2.16 7.31 -10.11
C GLY A 21 2.15 8.79 -9.76
N SER A 22 2.47 9.65 -10.72
CA SER A 22 2.52 11.10 -10.52
C SER A 22 1.24 11.62 -9.83
N GLU A 23 1.39 12.44 -8.79
CA GLU A 23 0.25 13.08 -8.10
C GLU A 23 -0.48 14.09 -9.00
N GLU A 24 0.21 14.57 -10.05
CA GLU A 24 -0.30 15.50 -11.06
C GLU A 24 -0.15 14.89 -12.46
N GLY A 25 -1.19 15.01 -13.30
CA GLY A 25 -1.23 14.41 -14.63
C GLY A 25 -1.94 13.05 -14.70
N ALA A 26 -2.18 12.58 -15.92
CA ALA A 26 -2.84 11.31 -16.18
C ALA A 26 -1.91 10.14 -15.79
N SER A 27 -2.46 9.07 -15.22
CA SER A 27 -1.69 7.83 -15.06
C SER A 27 -1.26 7.28 -16.43
N THR A 28 -0.24 6.41 -16.48
CA THR A 28 0.20 5.80 -17.75
C THR A 28 -0.94 5.14 -18.52
N LEU A 29 -1.88 4.49 -17.82
CA LEU A 29 -3.06 3.91 -18.45
C LEU A 29 -4.03 5.00 -18.95
N GLU A 30 -4.21 6.08 -18.19
CA GLU A 30 -5.05 7.21 -18.57
C GLU A 30 -4.50 7.94 -19.81
N GLU A 31 -3.18 8.17 -19.90
CA GLU A 31 -2.53 8.77 -21.08
C GLU A 31 -2.73 7.90 -22.33
N LEU A 32 -2.53 6.59 -22.20
CA LEU A 32 -2.75 5.65 -23.30
C LEU A 32 -4.22 5.63 -23.73
N VAL A 33 -5.15 5.71 -22.79
CA VAL A 33 -6.59 5.82 -23.09
C VAL A 33 -6.91 7.13 -23.81
N LEU A 34 -6.34 8.27 -23.37
CA LEU A 34 -6.48 9.55 -24.07
C LEU A 34 -5.91 9.50 -25.49
N ALA A 35 -4.74 8.90 -25.68
CA ALA A 35 -4.16 8.69 -27.00
C ALA A 35 -5.02 7.78 -27.90
N ALA A 36 -5.64 6.74 -27.33
CA ALA A 36 -6.56 5.86 -28.06
C ALA A 36 -7.84 6.59 -28.48
N VAL A 37 -8.38 7.45 -27.61
CA VAL A 37 -9.54 8.31 -27.92
C VAL A 37 -9.18 9.31 -29.02
N ALA A 38 -8.02 9.95 -28.94
CA ALA A 38 -7.50 10.81 -30.02
C ALA A 38 -7.28 10.05 -31.33
N GLY A 39 -6.92 8.76 -31.24
CA GLY A 39 -6.83 7.83 -32.36
C GLY A 39 -8.18 7.30 -32.89
N GLY A 40 -9.31 7.81 -32.40
CA GLY A 40 -10.66 7.48 -32.90
C GLY A 40 -11.35 6.32 -32.18
N ARG A 41 -10.81 5.83 -31.04
CA ARG A 41 -11.49 4.84 -30.19
C ARG A 41 -12.35 5.55 -29.15
N THR A 42 -13.59 5.84 -29.52
CA THR A 42 -14.48 6.70 -28.73
C THR A 42 -15.48 5.95 -27.85
N THR A 43 -15.36 4.62 -27.69
CA THR A 43 -16.33 3.83 -26.90
C THR A 43 -15.63 3.02 -25.83
N VAL A 44 -16.26 2.88 -24.66
CA VAL A 44 -15.72 2.09 -23.53
C VAL A 44 -15.41 0.65 -23.94
N ASP A 45 -16.27 0.01 -24.73
CA ASP A 45 -16.07 -1.39 -25.12
C ASP A 45 -14.88 -1.54 -26.09
N SER A 46 -14.73 -0.64 -27.08
CA SER A 46 -13.56 -0.66 -27.99
C SER A 46 -12.24 -0.34 -27.29
N LEU A 47 -12.25 0.48 -26.24
CA LEU A 47 -11.09 0.70 -25.38
C LEU A 47 -10.80 -0.55 -24.52
N GLY A 48 -11.83 -1.19 -23.98
CA GLY A 48 -11.70 -2.45 -23.24
C GLY A 48 -11.05 -3.56 -24.08
N ASP A 49 -11.50 -3.70 -25.33
CA ASP A 49 -10.94 -4.65 -26.29
C ASP A 49 -9.48 -4.32 -26.64
N LEU A 50 -9.16 -3.04 -26.87
CA LEU A 50 -7.82 -2.58 -27.22
C LEU A 50 -6.80 -2.89 -26.11
N PHE A 51 -7.16 -2.62 -24.85
CA PHE A 51 -6.28 -2.84 -23.71
C PHE A 51 -6.43 -4.24 -23.10
N SER A 52 -7.34 -5.08 -23.61
CA SER A 52 -7.70 -6.39 -23.04
C SER A 52 -8.04 -6.30 -21.54
N LEU A 53 -8.74 -5.23 -21.14
CA LEU A 53 -9.11 -4.96 -19.75
C LEU A 53 -10.60 -5.23 -19.50
N PRO A 54 -10.96 -5.76 -18.33
CA PRO A 54 -12.36 -5.86 -17.90
C PRO A 54 -13.06 -4.52 -17.98
N ARG A 55 -14.31 -4.52 -18.47
CA ARG A 55 -15.15 -3.33 -18.65
C ARG A 55 -15.25 -2.44 -17.40
N ARG A 56 -15.24 -3.04 -16.20
CA ARG A 56 -15.26 -2.28 -14.93
C ARG A 56 -14.01 -1.42 -14.75
N LEU A 57 -12.82 -1.95 -15.03
CA LEU A 57 -11.59 -1.18 -14.95
C LEU A 57 -11.58 -0.04 -15.98
N MET A 58 -12.09 -0.29 -17.20
CA MET A 58 -12.17 0.77 -18.20
C MET A 58 -13.15 1.89 -17.81
N LEU A 59 -14.27 1.54 -17.18
CA LEU A 59 -15.20 2.54 -16.63
C LEU A 59 -14.57 3.35 -15.49
N ASP A 60 -13.78 2.73 -14.61
CA ASP A 60 -13.09 3.42 -13.54
C ASP A 60 -12.08 4.44 -14.10
N VAL A 61 -11.33 4.07 -15.13
CA VAL A 61 -10.37 4.95 -15.82
C VAL A 61 -11.09 6.10 -16.54
N VAL A 62 -12.17 5.80 -17.28
CA VAL A 62 -12.97 6.84 -17.96
C VAL A 62 -13.58 7.80 -16.94
N HIS A 63 -14.07 7.30 -15.80
CA HIS A 63 -14.61 8.12 -14.73
C HIS A 63 -13.53 9.02 -14.10
N ALA A 64 -12.34 8.49 -13.84
CA ALA A 64 -11.19 9.26 -13.36
C ALA A 64 -10.85 10.41 -14.33
N LEU A 65 -10.71 10.11 -15.63
CA LEU A 65 -10.44 11.09 -16.68
C LEU A 65 -11.54 12.15 -16.81
N TRP A 66 -12.81 11.75 -16.74
CA TRP A 66 -13.95 12.66 -16.81
C TRP A 66 -14.00 13.58 -15.58
N SER A 67 -13.84 13.04 -14.37
CA SER A 67 -13.86 13.82 -13.14
C SER A 67 -12.75 14.88 -13.07
N ARG A 68 -11.64 14.63 -13.77
CA ARG A 68 -10.49 15.54 -13.90
C ARG A 68 -10.60 16.50 -15.09
N GLY A 69 -11.63 16.33 -15.94
CA GLY A 69 -11.93 17.19 -17.09
C GLY A 69 -11.14 16.88 -18.36
N PHE A 70 -10.48 15.72 -18.46
CA PHE A 70 -9.73 15.30 -19.65
C PHE A 70 -10.61 14.62 -20.71
N LEU A 71 -11.71 13.99 -20.29
CA LEU A 71 -12.71 13.41 -21.19
C LEU A 71 -14.05 14.12 -21.01
N ALA A 72 -14.79 14.23 -22.09
CA ALA A 72 -16.22 14.52 -22.10
C ALA A 72 -16.98 13.27 -22.56
N VAL A 73 -18.14 13.03 -21.96
CA VAL A 73 -19.01 11.91 -22.32
C VAL A 73 -20.27 12.48 -22.96
N ASP A 74 -20.54 12.14 -24.22
CA ASP A 74 -21.84 12.40 -24.83
C ASP A 74 -22.77 11.21 -24.52
N PHE A 75 -23.76 11.46 -23.68
CA PHE A 75 -24.76 10.47 -23.30
C PHE A 75 -25.76 10.13 -24.41
N THR A 76 -25.81 10.95 -25.48
CA THR A 76 -26.72 10.77 -26.61
C THR A 76 -26.17 9.77 -27.62
N SER A 77 -24.87 9.88 -27.92
CA SER A 77 -24.15 9.02 -28.86
C SER A 77 -23.35 7.92 -28.16
N HIS A 78 -23.26 7.94 -26.83
CA HIS A 78 -22.44 7.06 -26.01
C HIS A 78 -20.94 7.11 -26.38
N THR A 79 -20.48 8.24 -26.91
CA THR A 79 -19.08 8.44 -27.29
C THR A 79 -18.31 9.25 -26.25
N LEU A 80 -17.01 8.99 -26.22
CA LEU A 80 -16.01 9.67 -25.44
C LEU A 80 -15.26 10.63 -26.36
N GLU A 81 -15.18 11.89 -25.97
CA GLU A 81 -14.42 12.92 -26.67
C GLU A 81 -13.34 13.48 -25.76
N GLY A 82 -12.14 13.66 -26.30
CA GLY A 82 -11.07 14.37 -25.61
C GLY A 82 -11.41 15.85 -25.46
N THR A 83 -11.13 16.42 -24.30
CA THR A 83 -11.28 17.88 -24.12
C THR A 83 -10.00 18.61 -24.56
N PRO A 84 -10.04 19.95 -24.75
CA PRO A 84 -8.82 20.73 -25.03
C PRO A 84 -7.74 20.59 -23.93
N ALA A 85 -8.15 20.27 -22.70
CA ALA A 85 -7.23 19.97 -21.61
C ALA A 85 -6.48 18.64 -21.81
N ALA A 86 -7.10 17.65 -22.47
CA ALA A 86 -6.42 16.43 -22.87
C ALA A 86 -5.48 16.65 -24.06
N GLU A 87 -5.85 17.50 -25.01
CA GLU A 87 -4.96 17.87 -26.11
C GLU A 87 -3.69 18.59 -25.62
N ALA A 88 -3.77 19.38 -24.55
CA ALA A 88 -2.60 19.98 -23.93
C ALA A 88 -1.65 18.94 -23.29
N VAL A 89 -2.18 17.84 -22.74
CA VAL A 89 -1.39 16.74 -22.17
C VAL A 89 -0.77 15.87 -23.26
N LEU A 90 -1.48 15.67 -24.38
CA LEU A 90 -0.99 14.88 -25.52
C LEU A 90 -0.08 15.68 -26.47
N GLY A 91 -0.26 17.01 -26.52
CA GLY A 91 0.38 17.93 -27.46
C GLY A 91 1.71 18.51 -26.98
N ASP A 92 2.09 18.30 -25.71
CA ASP A 92 3.45 18.57 -25.21
C ASP A 92 4.41 17.49 -25.75
N GLY A 93 4.57 17.49 -27.07
CA GLY A 93 5.34 16.53 -27.84
C GLY A 93 6.83 16.83 -27.75
N ASP A 94 7.46 16.44 -26.65
CA ASP A 94 8.83 15.93 -26.68
C ASP A 94 9.09 15.05 -25.44
N GLY A 95 9.30 13.75 -25.70
CA GLY A 95 9.55 12.74 -24.70
C GLY A 95 8.26 12.17 -24.12
N ALA A 96 8.15 10.84 -24.12
CA ALA A 96 7.39 10.15 -23.10
C ALA A 96 7.80 10.78 -21.77
N GLN A 97 6.96 11.66 -21.21
CA GLN A 97 7.19 12.21 -19.90
C GLN A 97 7.04 10.99 -19.00
N THR A 98 8.17 10.36 -18.70
CA THR A 98 8.24 9.19 -17.84
C THR A 98 7.48 9.60 -16.61
N VAL A 99 6.24 9.10 -16.47
CA VAL A 99 5.39 9.33 -15.31
C VAL A 99 6.32 9.08 -14.15
N ALA A 100 6.68 10.15 -13.44
CA ALA A 100 7.78 10.11 -12.50
C ALA A 100 7.30 9.22 -11.35
N THR A 101 7.57 7.92 -11.46
CA THR A 101 7.23 6.94 -10.45
C THR A 101 8.14 7.26 -9.29
N SER A 102 7.58 7.96 -8.30
CA SER A 102 8.29 8.21 -7.06
C SER A 102 8.18 6.96 -6.22
N VAL A 103 9.33 6.36 -5.90
CA VAL A 103 9.39 5.26 -4.94
C VAL A 103 9.38 5.87 -3.55
N ASP A 104 8.24 5.83 -2.89
CA ASP A 104 8.08 6.33 -1.53
C ASP A 104 8.09 5.18 -0.53
N ALA A 105 8.72 5.40 0.64
CA ALA A 105 8.76 4.43 1.71
C ALA A 105 7.63 4.73 2.70
N ARG A 106 6.48 4.08 2.54
CA ARG A 106 5.30 4.30 3.38
C ARG A 106 5.09 3.19 4.38
N LYS A 107 4.59 3.58 5.55
CA LYS A 107 4.21 2.65 6.63
C LYS A 107 2.79 2.15 6.38
N PHE A 108 2.62 0.85 6.56
CA PHE A 108 1.34 0.16 6.50
C PHE A 108 1.19 -0.79 7.69
N LEU A 109 -0.03 -1.23 7.92
CA LEU A 109 -0.36 -2.25 8.90
C LEU A 109 -0.67 -3.55 8.16
N PHE A 110 0.00 -4.63 8.54
CA PHE A 110 -0.31 -5.96 8.07
C PHE A 110 -1.11 -6.70 9.14
N ASP A 111 -2.34 -7.09 8.80
CA ASP A 111 -3.18 -7.93 9.63
C ASP A 111 -2.84 -9.40 9.37
N PRO A 112 -2.25 -10.13 10.34
CA PRO A 112 -1.91 -11.54 10.17
C PRO A 112 -3.13 -12.49 10.18
N VAL A 113 -4.31 -12.02 10.60
CA VAL A 113 -5.53 -12.84 10.68
C VAL A 113 -6.25 -12.86 9.33
N THR A 114 -6.35 -11.69 8.69
CA THR A 114 -6.99 -11.56 7.37
C THR A 114 -6.00 -11.52 6.22
N GLU A 115 -4.70 -11.48 6.51
CA GLU A 115 -3.61 -11.30 5.53
C GLU A 115 -3.75 -10.03 4.69
N THR A 116 -4.41 -9.00 5.23
CA THR A 116 -4.65 -7.73 4.54
C THR A 116 -3.64 -6.66 4.90
N ILE A 117 -3.41 -5.73 3.98
CA ILE A 117 -2.59 -4.53 4.19
C ILE A 117 -3.54 -3.34 4.35
N LEU A 118 -3.42 -2.66 5.49
CA LEU A 118 -4.26 -1.54 5.89
C LEU A 118 -3.43 -0.24 6.00
N PRO A 119 -4.04 0.92 5.78
CA PRO A 119 -3.39 2.22 5.99
C PRO A 119 -2.92 2.38 7.44
N TYR A 120 -1.72 2.94 7.64
CA TYR A 120 -1.17 3.15 9.00
C TYR A 120 -2.05 4.02 9.90
N ARG A 121 -2.78 4.97 9.32
CA ARG A 121 -3.67 5.89 10.05
C ARG A 121 -4.88 5.20 10.70
N ASP A 122 -5.25 4.02 10.21
CA ASP A 122 -6.44 3.30 10.68
C ASP A 122 -6.12 2.41 11.91
N GLY A 123 -4.84 2.29 12.27
CA GLY A 123 -4.43 1.54 13.46
C GLY A 123 -4.26 2.40 14.70
N SER A 124 -4.44 1.76 15.85
CA SER A 124 -4.15 2.34 17.16
C SER A 124 -2.97 1.61 17.82
N VAL A 125 -2.14 2.37 18.55
CA VAL A 125 -1.00 1.80 19.30
C VAL A 125 -1.46 0.88 20.43
N ARG A 126 -2.69 1.08 20.93
CA ARG A 126 -3.32 0.29 21.98
C ARG A 126 -4.74 -0.06 21.59
N ALA A 127 -5.25 -1.17 22.12
CA ALA A 127 -6.65 -1.53 21.94
C ALA A 127 -7.56 -0.45 22.57
N PRO A 128 -8.72 -0.16 21.93
CA PRO A 128 -9.73 0.70 22.52
C PRO A 128 -10.23 0.16 23.86
N LEU A 129 -10.60 1.05 24.78
CA LEU A 129 -11.21 0.67 26.05
C LEU A 129 -12.49 -0.15 25.81
N GLY A 130 -12.56 -1.34 26.40
CA GLY A 130 -13.70 -2.27 26.26
C GLY A 130 -13.60 -3.21 25.05
N ALA A 131 -12.55 -3.13 24.24
CA ALA A 131 -12.30 -4.11 23.18
C ALA A 131 -11.66 -5.39 23.74
N LEU A 132 -12.06 -6.54 23.21
CA LEU A 132 -11.39 -7.81 23.46
C LEU A 132 -10.11 -7.86 22.64
N GLU A 133 -8.95 -7.94 23.29
CA GLU A 133 -7.67 -8.10 22.58
C GLU A 133 -7.50 -9.53 22.08
N MET A 134 -7.24 -9.68 20.78
CA MET A 134 -6.90 -10.98 20.22
C MET A 134 -5.43 -11.32 20.56
N PRO A 135 -5.15 -12.54 21.06
CA PRO A 135 -3.79 -12.94 21.42
C PRO A 135 -2.88 -12.98 20.19
N TRP A 136 -1.68 -12.42 20.32
CA TRP A 136 -0.69 -12.41 19.25
C TRP A 136 -0.09 -13.81 19.03
N PRO A 137 -0.22 -14.41 17.82
CA PRO A 137 0.30 -15.76 17.55
C PRO A 137 1.84 -15.84 17.57
N GLY A 138 2.53 -14.70 17.50
CA GLY A 138 4.00 -14.63 17.58
C GLY A 138 4.54 -14.26 18.96
N ALA A 139 3.69 -14.14 19.99
CA ALA A 139 4.14 -13.79 21.33
C ALA A 139 4.64 -15.08 21.96
N SER A 140 5.94 -15.37 21.83
CA SER A 140 6.54 -16.34 22.75
C SER A 140 6.21 -15.85 24.16
N PRO A 141 5.67 -16.69 25.05
CA PRO A 141 5.47 -16.27 26.43
C PRO A 141 6.84 -15.83 26.92
N ARG A 142 6.99 -14.55 27.29
CA ARG A 142 8.17 -14.08 27.99
C ARG A 142 8.32 -15.02 29.17
N ARG A 143 9.27 -15.96 29.11
CA ARG A 143 9.72 -16.70 30.27
C ARG A 143 10.16 -15.61 31.23
N THR A 144 9.28 -15.30 32.19
CA THR A 144 9.67 -14.59 33.38
C THR A 144 10.76 -15.45 33.98
N CYS A 145 12.02 -15.04 33.83
CA CYS A 145 13.12 -15.57 34.60
C CYS A 145 12.87 -15.22 36.07
N ARG A 146 11.94 -15.94 36.71
CA ARG A 146 11.86 -16.08 38.15
C ARG A 146 12.83 -17.20 38.51
N ARG A 147 14.10 -16.83 38.66
CA ARG A 147 14.96 -17.50 39.64
C ARG A 147 15.46 -16.43 40.61
N PRO A 148 15.00 -16.43 41.88
CA PRO A 148 15.71 -15.76 42.93
C PRO A 148 16.97 -16.58 43.21
N ASN A 149 18.09 -15.92 43.50
CA ASN A 149 19.41 -16.51 43.75
C ASN A 149 20.14 -17.06 42.53
N CYS A 150 20.90 -16.19 41.86
CA CYS A 150 22.23 -16.53 41.34
C CYS A 150 23.11 -15.29 41.42
N CYS A 151 23.85 -15.23 42.54
CA CYS A 151 25.20 -14.66 42.68
C CYS A 151 25.46 -13.23 42.19
N ALA A 152 25.52 -12.31 43.15
CA ALA A 152 26.39 -11.14 43.07
C ALA A 152 27.86 -11.56 42.86
N PRO A 153 28.65 -10.77 42.10
CA PRO A 153 30.09 -10.76 42.28
C PRO A 153 30.53 -9.43 42.91
N SER A 154 31.17 -9.57 44.05
CA SER A 154 32.07 -8.64 44.69
C SER A 154 33.19 -8.17 43.76
N ALA A 155 33.54 -6.88 43.87
CA ALA A 155 34.86 -6.24 43.70
C ALA A 155 35.81 -6.72 42.56
N GLY A 156 36.20 -5.80 41.67
CA GLY A 156 37.37 -5.97 40.79
C GLY A 156 38.71 -5.91 41.55
N PRO A 157 39.87 -5.70 40.88
CA PRO A 157 40.14 -5.64 39.44
C PRO A 157 41.40 -6.44 38.98
N SER A 158 41.49 -6.82 37.70
CA SER A 158 42.70 -6.63 36.88
C SER A 158 42.60 -7.25 35.48
N PRO A 159 43.28 -6.67 34.47
CA PRO A 159 43.22 -7.12 33.09
C PRO A 159 44.42 -8.00 32.74
N ARG A 160 44.21 -9.11 32.01
CA ARG A 160 45.11 -9.58 30.94
C ARG A 160 44.68 -10.93 30.40
N THR A 161 44.90 -11.04 29.08
CA THR A 161 45.12 -12.25 28.28
C THR A 161 43.90 -12.98 27.72
N ALA A 162 43.94 -13.05 26.39
CA ALA A 162 43.07 -13.78 25.49
C ALA A 162 42.98 -15.27 25.80
N ALA A 163 41.81 -15.86 25.56
CA ALA A 163 41.67 -17.22 25.05
C ALA A 163 40.24 -17.44 24.53
N THR A 164 40.16 -17.60 23.21
CA THR A 164 39.33 -18.54 22.46
C THR A 164 38.51 -19.53 23.29
N GLY A 165 37.21 -19.66 23.03
CA GLY A 165 36.44 -20.77 23.60
C GLY A 165 34.93 -20.73 23.40
N ALA A 166 34.49 -21.44 22.37
CA ALA A 166 33.28 -22.28 22.33
C ALA A 166 31.89 -21.63 22.44
N CYS A 167 31.19 -21.66 21.30
CA CYS A 167 29.77 -21.99 21.26
C CYS A 167 29.46 -23.29 22.01
N ALA A 168 28.45 -23.25 22.87
CA ALA A 168 27.59 -24.39 23.24
C ALA A 168 26.23 -23.75 23.59
N ALA A 169 25.20 -23.82 22.74
CA ALA A 169 24.32 -24.97 22.53
C ALA A 169 23.77 -25.55 23.84
N GLY A 170 22.48 -25.36 24.09
CA GLY A 170 21.69 -26.27 24.94
C GLY A 170 20.74 -25.63 25.94
N CYS A 171 19.45 -25.66 25.58
CA CYS A 171 18.24 -25.72 26.42
C CYS A 171 17.79 -24.50 27.25
#